data_AF-A0A165UD67-F1
#
_entry.id   AF-A0A165UD67-F1
#
_cell.length_a   1.000
_cell.length_b   1.000
_cell.length_c   1.000
_cell.angle_alpha   90.00
_cell.angle_beta   90.00
_cell.angle_gamma   90.00
#
_symmetry.space_group_name_H-M   'P 1'
#
loop_
_entity.id
_entity.type
_entity.pdbx_description
1 polymer ?
#
loop_
_entity_poly.entity_id
_entity_poly.type
_entity_poly.pdbx_seq_one_letter_code
_entity_poly.pdbx_strand_id
1 'polypeptide(L)' 'LPDTVELVVGMKVMVTQNIAADLNITNGARGEIIDVVLYPYEPLHQDKSAIKLKHQPEHLHTG' A
#
# COMPACT_ATOMS: atom_id res chain seq x y z
N LEU A 1 12.67 -7.05 -4.72
CA LEU A 1 11.52 -7.02 -3.79
C LEU A 1 10.72 -8.31 -3.97
N PRO A 2 9.96 -8.78 -2.97
CA PRO A 2 9.12 -9.97 -3.15
C PRO A 2 8.04 -9.72 -4.21
N ASP A 3 7.66 -10.78 -4.93
CA ASP A 3 6.64 -10.72 -6.00
C ASP A 3 5.22 -10.49 -5.44
N THR A 4 5.05 -10.54 -4.12
CA THR A 4 3.78 -10.31 -3.42
C THR A 4 4.07 -9.67 -2.06
N VAL A 5 3.23 -8.70 -1.67
CA VAL A 5 3.30 -8.04 -0.37
C VAL A 5 1.92 -8.12 0.28
N GLU A 6 1.88 -8.58 1.53
CA GLU A 6 0.67 -8.56 2.35
C GLU A 6 0.58 -7.21 3.08
N LEU A 7 -0.60 -6.58 3.05
CA LEU A 7 -0.87 -5.30 3.68
C LEU A 7 -2.04 -5.44 4.66
N VAL A 8 -1.92 -4.82 5.83
CA VAL A 8 -2.99 -4.79 6.84
C VAL A 8 -2.99 -3.45 7.56
N VAL A 9 -4.18 -2.96 7.92
CA VAL A 9 -4.34 -1.76 8.75
C VAL A 9 -3.66 -1.99 10.11
N GLY A 10 -2.91 -1.00 10.58
CA GLY A 10 -2.07 -1.08 11.78
C GLY A 10 -0.63 -1.52 11.52
N MET A 11 -0.29 -1.95 10.29
CA MET A 11 1.07 -2.38 9.96
C MET A 11 2.04 -1.20 9.92
N LYS A 12 3.21 -1.37 10.55
CA LYS A 12 4.32 -0.40 10.47
C LYS A 12 5.08 -0.61 9.16
N VAL A 13 5.29 0.48 8.42
CA VAL A 13 5.89 0.45 7.08
C VAL A 13 7.00 1.49 6.95
N MET A 14 7.82 1.31 5.91
CA MET A 14 8.88 2.24 5.54
C MET A 14 8.77 2.53 4.04
N VAL A 15 8.89 3.81 3.69
CA VAL A 15 8.99 4.26 2.31
C VAL A 15 10.35 3.82 1.77
N THR A 16 10.38 3.15 0.63
CA THR A 16 11.62 2.63 0.02
C THR A 16 12.10 3.46 -1.17
N GLN A 17 11.29 4.41 -1.63
CA GLN A 17 11.60 5.30 -2.75
C GLN A 17 11.10 6.72 -2.47
N ASN A 18 11.81 7.73 -2.97
CA ASN A 18 11.37 9.10 -2.81
C ASN A 18 10.13 9.35 -3.67
N ILE A 19 9.05 9.84 -3.06
CA ILE A 19 7.80 10.20 -3.76
C ILE A 19 7.66 11.73 -3.82
N ALA A 20 7.75 12.39 -2.66
CA ALA A 20 7.60 13.84 -2.54
C ALA A 20 8.48 14.36 -1.41
N ALA A 21 9.62 14.97 -1.76
CA ALA A 21 10.63 15.41 -0.79
C ALA A 21 10.19 16.63 0.04
N ASP A 22 9.41 17.52 -0.56
CA ASP A 22 8.77 18.68 0.08
C ASP A 22 7.73 18.27 1.14
N LEU A 23 7.06 17.13 0.92
CA LEU A 23 6.12 16.52 1.85
C LEU A 23 6.78 15.53 2.83
N ASN A 24 8.13 15.43 2.83
CA ASN A 24 8.90 14.46 3.62
C ASN A 24 8.51 12.98 3.37
N ILE A 25 7.97 12.68 2.20
CA ILE A 25 7.70 11.31 1.75
C ILE A 25 8.92 10.82 0.98
N THR A 26 10.00 10.59 1.73
CA THR A 26 11.31 10.16 1.22
C THR A 26 11.63 8.74 1.67
N ASN A 27 12.58 8.09 0.99
CA ASN A 27 13.13 6.81 1.42
C ASN A 27 13.57 6.87 2.89
N GLY A 28 13.18 5.88 3.68
CA GLY A 28 13.44 5.81 5.11
C GLY A 28 12.36 6.45 5.98
N ALA A 29 11.43 7.23 5.43
CA ALA A 29 10.25 7.70 6.16
C ALA A 29 9.43 6.50 6.66
N ARG A 30 8.96 6.57 7.90
CA ARG A 30 8.22 5.48 8.56
C ARG A 30 6.81 5.91 8.89
N GLY A 31 5.89 4.96 8.83
CA GLY A 31 4.48 5.22 9.09
C GLY A 31 3.71 3.98 9.51
N GLU A 32 2.40 4.16 9.63
CA GLU A 32 1.44 3.11 9.92
C GLU A 32 0.35 3.14 8.84
N ILE A 33 -0.05 1.97 8.36
CA ILE A 33 -1.19 1.87 7.44
C ILE A 33 -2.46 2.13 8.23
N ILE A 34 -3.14 3.24 7.95
CA ILE A 34 -4.41 3.60 8.59
C ILE A 34 -5.63 3.13 7.79
N ASP A 35 -5.47 2.96 6.47
CA ASP A 35 -6.52 2.53 5.56
C ASP A 35 -5.90 1.94 4.27
N VAL A 36 -6.66 1.13 3.55
CA VAL A 36 -6.28 0.56 2.24
C VAL A 36 -7.40 0.84 1.24
N VAL A 37 -7.19 1.84 0.40
CA VAL A 37 -8.14 2.21 -0.66
C VAL A 37 -7.85 1.37 -1.91
N LEU A 38 -8.87 0.63 -2.36
CA LEU A 38 -8.79 -0.22 -3.55
C LEU A 38 -9.34 0.52 -4.78
N TYR A 39 -8.92 0.08 -5.97
CA TYR A 39 -9.50 0.56 -7.22
C TYR A 39 -11.01 0.24 -7.25
N PRO A 40 -11.90 1.12 -7.74
CA PRO A 40 -13.36 0.92 -7.70
C PRO A 40 -13.88 -0.38 -8.32
N TYR A 41 -13.12 -0.99 -9.22
CA TYR A 41 -13.48 -2.24 -9.90
C TYR A 41 -12.87 -3.50 -9.26
N GLU A 42 -12.15 -3.36 -8.15
CA GLU A 42 -11.66 -4.53 -7.42
C GLU A 42 -12.79 -5.21 -6.65
N PRO A 43 -12.88 -6.55 -6.69
CA PRO A 43 -13.93 -7.27 -5.99
C PRO A 43 -13.71 -7.17 -4.47
N LEU A 44 -14.56 -6.39 -3.78
CA LEU A 44 -14.64 -6.38 -2.33
C LEU A 44 -15.27 -7.69 -1.86
N HIS A 45 -14.45 -8.62 -1.37
CA HIS A 45 -14.95 -9.84 -0.73
C HIS A 45 -15.13 -9.57 0.77
N GLN A 46 -16.35 -9.21 1.17
CA GLN A 46 -16.70 -8.87 2.57
C GLN A 46 -16.44 -10.02 3.56
N ASP A 47 -16.31 -11.26 3.10
CA ASP A 47 -16.14 -12.47 3.94
C ASP A 47 -14.69 -13.01 4.01
N LYS A 48 -13.68 -12.30 3.49
CA LYS A 48 -12.30 -12.80 3.49
C LYS A 48 -11.37 -11.91 4.30
N SER A 49 -10.62 -12.52 5.22
CA SER A 49 -9.58 -11.87 6.03
C SER A 49 -8.38 -11.39 5.21
N ALA A 50 -8.26 -11.83 3.95
CA ALA A 50 -7.24 -11.39 3.01
C ALA A 50 -7.80 -11.40 1.59
N ILE A 51 -7.60 -10.30 0.86
CA ILE A 51 -7.98 -10.15 -0.55
C ILE A 51 -6.69 -10.04 -1.37
N LYS A 52 -6.53 -10.93 -2.36
CA LYS A 52 -5.47 -10.79 -3.35
C LYS A 52 -5.93 -9.81 -4.43
N LEU A 53 -5.29 -8.65 -4.48
CA LEU A 53 -5.60 -7.62 -5.46
C LEU A 53 -5.19 -8.08 -6.86
N LYS A 54 -5.98 -7.70 -7.87
CA LYS A 54 -5.68 -8.01 -9.28
C LYS A 54 -4.95 -6.85 -9.95
N HIS A 55 -5.18 -5.64 -9.46
CA HIS A 55 -4.54 -4.43 -9.93
C HIS A 55 -3.69 -3.87 -8.78
N GLN A 56 -2.70 -3.04 -9.12
CA GLN A 56 -2.02 -2.26 -8.09
C GLN A 56 -3.02 -1.28 -7.46
N PRO A 57 -2.92 -0.98 -6.15
CA PRO A 57 -3.65 0.12 -5.54
C PRO A 57 -3.40 1.42 -6.31
N GLU A 58 -4.41 2.30 -6.40
CA GLU A 58 -4.34 3.56 -7.17
C GLU A 58 -3.13 4.45 -6.81
N HIS A 59 -2.58 4.28 -5.61
CA HIS A 59 -1.45 5.05 -5.11
C HIS A 59 -0.26 4.19 -4.68
N LEU A 60 0.07 3.14 -5.44
CA LEU A 60 1.38 2.49 -5.35
C LEU A 60 2.23 2.87 -6.56
N HIS A 61 2.91 4.02 -6.49
CA HIS A 61 3.89 4.37 -7.52
C HIS A 61 5.12 3.46 -7.37
N THR A 62 5.23 2.45 -8.22
CA THR A 62 6.44 1.64 -8.36
C THR A 62 7.33 2.27 -9.43
N GLY A 63 8.40 2.93 -9.01
CA GLY A 63 9.54 3.29 -9.85
C GLY A 63 10.63 2.23 -9.82
#